data_AF-A0A7R9WTI1-F1
#
_entry.id   AF-A0A7R9WTI1-F1
#
_cell.length_a   1.000
_cell.length_b   1.000
_cell.length_c   1.000
_cell.angle_alpha   90.00
_cell.angle_beta   90.00
_cell.angle_gamma   90.00
#
_symmetry.space_group_name_H-M   'P 1'
#
loop_
_entity.id
_entity.type
_entity.pdbx_description
1 polymer ?
#
loop_
_entity_poly.entity_id
_entity_poly.type
_entity_poly.pdbx_seq_one_letter_code
_entity_poly.pdbx_strand_id
1 'polypeptide(L)'
;RQDQPIAIKYTATKTPKSTLNAVYEVGKYKAGLPLDLLCIQSIMAGIYIGMAGHLYLALGGGVLGSVFFPTGLIAVTLTSAELYTGDALVFVASVLGKKVTVAKLLRNWTVSWTMNFVGGLFWAYVLAYGSDALDDAGARELAIKI
;
A
#
# COMPACT_ATOMS: atom_id res chain seq x y z
N ARG A 1 17.60 2.54 51.81
CA ARG A 1 17.91 2.96 50.42
C ARG A 1 17.45 1.81 49.52
N GLN A 2 16.19 1.85 49.06
CA GLN A 2 15.60 0.81 48.23
C GLN A 2 15.83 1.19 46.77
N ASP A 3 16.84 0.61 46.16
CA ASP A 3 17.03 0.67 44.72
C ASP A 3 16.10 -0.37 44.08
N GLN A 4 14.80 -0.02 43.97
CA GLN A 4 13.89 -0.77 43.11
C GLN A 4 14.27 -0.49 41.65
N PRO A 5 14.52 -1.51 40.81
CA PRO A 5 14.79 -1.28 39.40
C PRO A 5 13.57 -0.63 38.76
N ILE A 6 13.77 0.50 38.08
CA ILE A 6 12.75 1.17 37.27
C ILE A 6 12.31 0.16 36.21
N ALA A 7 11.16 -0.48 36.41
CA ALA A 7 10.57 -1.36 35.42
C ALA A 7 10.10 -0.52 34.23
N ILE A 8 10.98 -0.34 33.25
CA ILE A 8 10.60 0.23 31.95
C ILE A 8 9.62 -0.77 31.32
N LYS A 9 8.32 -0.46 31.38
CA LYS A 9 7.28 -1.21 30.65
C LYS A 9 7.51 -1.00 29.15
N TYR A 10 8.28 -1.89 28.53
CA TYR A 10 8.28 -2.06 27.09
C TYR A 10 6.97 -2.73 26.68
N THR A 11 5.87 -1.99 26.63
CA THR A 11 4.68 -2.46 25.90
C THR A 11 5.03 -2.44 24.42
N ALA A 12 5.12 -3.62 23.79
CA ALA A 12 5.41 -3.78 22.36
C ALA A 12 4.46 -2.96 21.47
N THR A 13 3.27 -2.61 21.99
CA THR A 13 2.24 -1.81 21.34
C THR A 13 2.03 -0.47 22.03
N LYS A 14 1.86 0.58 21.24
CA LYS A 14 1.55 1.94 21.70
C LYS A 14 0.11 2.01 22.22
N THR A 15 -0.11 2.82 23.26
CA THR A 15 -1.46 3.13 23.75
C THR A 15 -2.25 3.90 22.67
N PRO A 16 -3.59 3.84 22.64
CA PRO A 16 -4.38 4.51 21.60
C PRO A 16 -4.04 6.00 21.41
N LYS A 17 -3.78 6.71 22.51
CA LYS A 17 -3.37 8.12 22.48
C LYS A 17 -2.00 8.33 21.83
N SER A 18 -1.02 7.49 22.15
CA SER A 18 0.32 7.62 21.55
C SER A 18 0.36 7.11 20.09
N THR A 19 -0.48 6.15 19.73
CA THR A 19 -0.70 5.73 18.34
C THR A 19 -1.30 6.87 17.51
N LEU A 20 -2.33 7.55 18.01
CA LEU A 20 -2.94 8.68 17.33
C LEU A 20 -1.93 9.82 17.11
N ASN A 21 -1.09 10.11 18.10
CA ASN A 21 0.00 11.08 17.94
C ASN A 21 0.99 10.64 16.86
N ALA A 22 1.33 9.35 16.77
CA ALA A 22 2.19 8.85 15.69
C ALA A 22 1.53 9.03 14.31
N VAL A 23 0.21 8.76 14.20
CA VAL A 23 -0.54 9.01 12.96
C VAL A 23 -0.49 10.48 12.57
N TYR A 24 -0.58 11.41 13.53
CA TYR A 24 -0.46 12.85 13.28
C TYR A 24 0.92 13.26 12.77
N GLU A 25 2.00 12.68 13.31
CA GLU A 25 3.35 12.93 12.82
C GLU A 25 3.53 12.41 11.39
N VAL A 26 3.04 11.21 11.10
CA VAL A 26 3.05 10.64 9.74
C VAL A 26 2.23 11.51 8.79
N GLY A 27 1.05 11.97 9.21
CA GLY A 27 0.21 12.86 8.39
C GLY A 27 0.89 14.18 8.06
N LYS A 28 1.57 14.82 9.01
CA LYS A 28 2.36 16.04 8.76
C LYS A 28 3.50 15.79 7.77
N TYR A 29 4.21 14.67 7.91
CA TYR A 29 5.29 14.26 7.01
C TYR A 29 4.77 14.05 5.57
N LYS A 30 3.76 13.20 5.39
CA LYS A 30 3.17 12.90 4.07
C LYS A 30 2.58 14.14 3.41
N ALA A 31 1.96 15.01 4.19
CA ALA A 31 1.40 16.28 3.71
C ALA A 31 2.48 17.28 3.23
N GLY A 32 3.75 17.07 3.60
CA GLY A 32 4.91 17.85 3.17
C GLY A 32 5.71 17.24 2.03
N LEU A 33 5.35 16.05 1.52
CA LEU A 33 6.07 15.40 0.43
C LEU A 33 6.03 16.25 -0.84
N PRO A 34 7.18 16.42 -1.54
CA PRO A 34 7.20 17.06 -2.83
C PRO A 34 6.43 16.20 -3.85
N LEU A 35 5.87 16.84 -4.88
CA LEU A 35 4.88 16.21 -5.76
C LEU A 35 5.45 15.04 -6.58
N ASP A 36 6.67 15.20 -7.06
CA ASP A 36 7.45 14.17 -7.76
C ASP A 36 7.63 12.91 -6.91
N LEU A 37 8.05 13.07 -5.65
CA LEU A 37 8.24 11.94 -4.72
C LEU A 37 6.91 11.25 -4.40
N LEU A 38 5.85 12.03 -4.16
CA LEU A 38 4.51 11.50 -3.95
C LEU A 38 4.04 10.69 -5.17
N CYS A 39 4.23 11.20 -6.38
CA CYS A 39 3.87 10.49 -7.61
C CYS A 39 4.64 9.17 -7.75
N ILE A 40 5.97 9.19 -7.58
CA ILE A 40 6.80 7.99 -7.71
C ILE A 40 6.41 6.95 -6.64
N GLN A 41 6.30 7.36 -5.38
CA GLN A 41 5.92 6.46 -4.29
C GLN A 41 4.52 5.87 -4.50
N SER A 42 3.57 6.65 -5.04
CA SER A 42 2.25 6.14 -5.35
C SER A 42 2.21 5.21 -6.57
N ILE A 43 3.02 5.44 -7.61
CA ILE A 43 3.16 4.48 -8.71
C ILE A 43 3.68 3.15 -8.17
N MET A 44 4.74 3.18 -7.35
CA MET A 44 5.31 1.97 -6.76
C MET A 44 4.30 1.22 -5.90
N ALA A 45 3.50 1.91 -5.09
CA ALA A 45 2.42 1.29 -4.32
C ALA A 45 1.40 0.58 -5.23
N GLY A 46 1.02 1.21 -6.35
CA GLY A 46 0.15 0.61 -7.36
C GLY A 46 0.72 -0.68 -7.95
N ILE A 47 2.01 -0.67 -8.29
CA ILE A 47 2.72 -1.85 -8.80
C ILE A 47 2.75 -2.97 -7.76
N TYR A 48 3.05 -2.67 -6.48
CA TYR A 48 3.09 -3.67 -5.42
C TYR A 48 1.74 -4.35 -5.19
N ILE A 49 0.65 -3.59 -5.21
CA ILE A 49 -0.70 -4.15 -5.11
C ILE A 49 -1.07 -4.93 -6.38
N GLY A 50 -0.68 -4.45 -7.56
CA GLY A 50 -0.83 -5.19 -8.82
C GLY A 50 -0.12 -6.54 -8.81
N MET A 51 1.12 -6.59 -8.33
CA MET A 51 1.89 -7.83 -8.16
C MET A 51 1.22 -8.80 -7.17
N ALA A 52 0.74 -8.30 -6.04
CA ALA A 52 0.04 -9.13 -5.06
C ALA A 52 -1.28 -9.69 -5.62
N GLY A 53 -2.03 -8.88 -6.38
CA GLY A 53 -3.24 -9.33 -7.08
C GLY A 53 -2.94 -10.38 -8.16
N HIS A 54 -1.84 -10.22 -8.89
CA HIS A 54 -1.38 -11.23 -9.84
C HIS A 54 -1.03 -12.55 -9.15
N LEU A 55 -0.24 -12.52 -8.06
CA LEU A 55 0.08 -13.72 -7.30
C LEU A 55 -1.17 -14.39 -6.71
N TYR A 56 -2.14 -13.61 -6.23
CA TYR A 56 -3.44 -14.13 -5.80
C TYR A 56 -4.11 -14.96 -6.91
N LEU A 57 -4.19 -14.42 -8.13
CA LEU A 57 -4.80 -15.10 -9.27
C LEU A 57 -3.97 -16.28 -9.78
N ALA A 58 -2.64 -16.15 -9.83
CA ALA A 58 -1.73 -17.20 -10.28
C ALA A 58 -1.80 -18.47 -9.42
N LEU A 59 -2.15 -18.32 -8.15
CA LEU A 59 -2.38 -19.44 -7.22
C LEU A 59 -3.82 -19.99 -7.27
N GLY A 60 -4.63 -19.57 -8.25
CA GLY A 60 -6.03 -19.99 -8.40
C GLY A 60 -7.01 -19.21 -7.51
N GLY A 61 -6.56 -18.14 -6.85
CA GLY A 61 -7.38 -17.33 -5.93
C GLY A 61 -7.75 -18.05 -4.64
N GLY A 62 -8.93 -17.74 -4.10
CA GLY A 62 -9.49 -18.39 -2.92
C GLY A 62 -8.62 -18.21 -1.67
N VAL A 63 -8.68 -19.18 -0.75
CA VAL A 63 -7.96 -19.11 0.52
C VAL A 63 -6.44 -19.06 0.31
N LEU A 64 -5.91 -19.89 -0.61
CA LEU A 64 -4.47 -19.98 -0.85
C LEU A 64 -3.92 -18.66 -1.40
N GLY A 65 -4.54 -18.09 -2.44
CA GLY A 65 -4.15 -16.77 -2.95
C GLY A 65 -4.30 -15.66 -1.90
N SER A 66 -5.35 -15.72 -1.07
CA SER A 66 -5.60 -14.72 -0.02
C SER A 66 -4.51 -14.68 1.04
N VAL A 67 -3.85 -15.81 1.34
CA VAL A 67 -2.72 -15.87 2.29
C VAL A 67 -1.53 -15.06 1.77
N PHE A 68 -1.32 -14.99 0.45
CA PHE A 68 -0.19 -14.30 -0.16
C PHE A 68 -0.49 -12.87 -0.58
N PHE A 69 -1.76 -12.47 -0.72
CA PHE A 69 -2.13 -11.08 -1.05
C PHE A 69 -1.50 -10.02 -0.11
N PRO A 70 -1.37 -10.22 1.22
CA PRO A 70 -0.73 -9.27 2.12
C PRO A 70 0.73 -8.93 1.78
N THR A 71 1.41 -9.73 0.97
CA THR A 71 2.79 -9.44 0.52
C THR A 71 2.91 -8.07 -0.17
N GLY A 72 1.87 -7.63 -0.90
CA GLY A 72 1.82 -6.30 -1.48
C GLY A 72 1.81 -5.19 -0.41
N LEU A 73 1.04 -5.36 0.65
CA LEU A 73 1.00 -4.42 1.78
C LEU A 73 2.31 -4.40 2.57
N ILE A 74 2.98 -5.54 2.70
CA ILE A 74 4.32 -5.64 3.29
C ILE A 74 5.31 -4.83 2.46
N ALA A 75 5.32 -4.99 1.13
CA ALA A 75 6.20 -4.23 0.24
C ALA A 75 5.95 -2.72 0.34
N VAL A 76 4.67 -2.28 0.34
CA VAL A 76 4.28 -0.87 0.55
C VAL A 76 4.85 -0.35 1.88
N THR A 77 4.76 -1.14 2.95
CA THR A 77 5.23 -0.72 4.28
C THR A 77 6.75 -0.63 4.35
N LEU A 78 7.47 -1.63 3.82
CA LEU A 78 8.94 -1.67 3.86
C LEU A 78 9.57 -0.56 3.02
N THR A 79 8.94 -0.20 1.90
CA THR A 79 9.42 0.86 1.00
C THR A 79 8.88 2.24 1.34
N SER A 80 7.96 2.32 2.31
CA SER A 80 7.22 3.55 2.65
C SER A 80 6.52 4.17 1.43
N ALA A 81 5.95 3.33 0.57
CA ALA A 81 5.21 3.77 -0.60
C ALA A 81 3.85 4.40 -0.21
N GLU A 82 3.38 5.37 -1.00
CA GLU A 82 2.15 6.13 -0.72
C GLU A 82 0.93 5.41 -1.33
N LEU A 83 0.28 4.59 -0.50
CA LEU A 83 -0.93 3.84 -0.86
C LEU A 83 -2.17 4.59 -0.37
N TYR A 84 -3.09 4.89 -1.29
CA TYR A 84 -4.31 5.67 -1.05
C TYR A 84 -5.12 5.18 0.15
N THR A 85 -5.34 3.86 0.29
CA THR A 85 -6.15 3.30 1.37
C THR A 85 -5.52 3.50 2.75
N GLY A 86 -4.19 3.43 2.85
CA GLY A 86 -3.46 3.72 4.09
C GLY A 86 -3.46 5.22 4.38
N ASP A 87 -3.22 6.04 3.35
CA ASP A 87 -3.18 7.49 3.48
C ASP A 87 -4.55 8.09 3.80
N ALA A 88 -5.64 7.48 3.34
CA ALA A 88 -7.01 7.87 3.68
C ALA A 88 -7.22 7.92 5.19
N LEU A 89 -6.82 6.86 5.91
CA LEU A 89 -6.89 6.83 7.37
C LEU A 89 -6.02 7.94 8.00
N VAL A 90 -4.76 8.04 7.55
CA VAL A 90 -3.79 8.98 8.13
C VAL A 90 -4.23 10.43 7.95
N PHE A 91 -4.66 10.81 6.75
CA PHE A 91 -5.08 12.17 6.43
C PHE A 91 -6.41 12.53 7.08
N VAL A 92 -7.40 11.62 7.10
CA VAL A 92 -8.68 11.87 7.79
C VAL A 92 -8.44 12.10 9.28
N ALA A 93 -7.69 11.21 9.94
CA ALA A 93 -7.35 11.38 11.35
C ALA A 93 -6.61 12.71 11.58
N SER A 94 -5.64 13.04 10.72
CA SER A 94 -4.84 14.27 10.85
C SER A 94 -5.64 15.55 10.59
N VAL A 95 -6.64 15.53 9.70
CA VAL A 95 -7.55 16.67 9.48
C VAL A 95 -8.48 16.85 10.69
N LEU A 96 -9.06 15.76 11.21
CA LEU A 96 -9.89 15.81 12.43
C LEU A 96 -9.11 16.30 13.65
N GLY A 97 -7.82 15.92 13.73
CA GLY A 97 -6.87 16.41 14.74
C GLY A 97 -6.34 17.82 14.49
N LYS A 98 -6.79 18.51 13.44
CA LYS A 98 -6.31 19.84 12.99
C LYS A 98 -4.79 19.91 12.77
N LYS A 99 -4.18 18.79 12.37
CA LYS A 99 -2.73 18.67 12.11
C LYS A 99 -2.38 18.89 10.65
N VAL A 100 -3.33 18.63 9.75
CA VAL A 100 -3.19 18.79 8.29
C VAL A 100 -4.42 19.53 7.77
N THR A 101 -4.26 20.34 6.72
CA THR A 101 -5.38 21.06 6.10
C THR A 101 -6.14 20.18 5.11
N VAL A 102 -7.42 20.46 4.90
CA VAL A 102 -8.26 19.74 3.91
C VAL A 102 -7.65 19.83 2.51
N ALA A 103 -7.05 20.95 2.13
CA ALA A 103 -6.38 21.11 0.84
C ALA A 103 -5.22 20.11 0.65
N LYS A 104 -4.41 19.86 1.70
CA LYS A 104 -3.32 18.89 1.65
C LYS A 104 -3.84 17.45 1.59
N LEU A 105 -4.95 17.16 2.27
CA LEU A 105 -5.66 15.89 2.15
C LEU A 105 -6.12 15.65 0.71
N LEU A 106 -6.83 16.62 0.11
CA LEU A 106 -7.34 16.48 -1.26
C LEU A 106 -6.21 16.33 -2.28
N ARG A 107 -5.10 17.07 -2.11
CA ARG A 107 -3.89 16.89 -2.92
C ARG A 107 -3.35 15.46 -2.81
N ASN A 108 -3.16 14.95 -1.59
CA ASN A 108 -2.63 13.59 -1.43
C ASN A 108 -3.60 12.56 -2.02
N TRP A 109 -4.90 12.64 -1.73
CA TRP A 109 -5.89 11.68 -2.22
C TRP A 109 -5.96 11.63 -3.74
N THR A 110 -6.05 12.78 -4.39
CA THR A 110 -6.13 12.84 -5.85
C THR A 110 -4.87 12.28 -6.49
N VAL A 111 -3.69 12.69 -6.03
CA VAL A 111 -2.42 12.22 -6.59
C VAL A 111 -2.22 10.73 -6.30
N SER A 112 -2.37 10.30 -5.04
CA SER A 112 -2.08 8.92 -4.65
C SER A 112 -3.05 7.94 -5.30
N TRP A 113 -4.34 8.27 -5.36
CA TRP A 113 -5.32 7.44 -6.05
C TRP A 113 -5.01 7.30 -7.55
N THR A 114 -4.78 8.43 -8.24
CA THR A 114 -4.47 8.42 -9.69
C THR A 114 -3.17 7.67 -9.97
N MET A 115 -2.13 7.90 -9.19
CA MET A 115 -0.81 7.29 -9.40
C MET A 115 -0.78 5.81 -8.99
N ASN A 116 -1.52 5.40 -7.94
CA ASN A 116 -1.74 3.99 -7.63
C ASN A 116 -2.44 3.27 -8.79
N PHE A 117 -3.48 3.91 -9.38
CA PHE A 117 -4.17 3.35 -10.54
C PHE A 117 -3.24 3.20 -11.75
N VAL A 118 -2.43 4.23 -12.05
CA VAL A 118 -1.41 4.17 -13.12
C VAL A 118 -0.40 3.05 -12.87
N GLY A 119 0.10 2.90 -11.65
CA GLY A 119 1.03 1.80 -11.30
C GLY A 119 0.41 0.41 -11.46
N GLY A 120 -0.86 0.26 -11.08
CA GLY A 120 -1.62 -0.97 -11.29
C GLY A 120 -1.83 -1.29 -12.79
N LEU A 121 -2.17 -0.29 -13.60
CA LEU A 121 -2.28 -0.43 -15.05
C LEU A 121 -0.95 -0.76 -15.71
N PHE A 122 0.14 -0.14 -15.27
CA PHE A 122 1.49 -0.48 -15.75
C PHE A 122 1.80 -1.94 -15.49
N TRP A 123 1.54 -2.45 -14.28
CA TRP A 123 1.75 -3.87 -13.99
C TRP A 123 0.85 -4.78 -14.82
N ALA A 124 -0.43 -4.42 -14.97
CA ALA A 124 -1.37 -5.18 -15.81
C ALA A 124 -0.91 -5.23 -17.28
N TYR A 125 -0.37 -4.12 -17.81
CA TYR A 125 0.20 -4.07 -19.16
C TYR A 125 1.42 -4.99 -19.30
N VAL A 126 2.34 -4.97 -18.32
CA VAL A 126 3.50 -5.88 -18.30
C VAL A 126 3.05 -7.34 -18.32
N LEU A 127 2.00 -7.69 -17.57
CA LEU A 127 1.47 -9.06 -17.57
C LEU A 127 0.80 -9.45 -18.88
N ALA A 128 0.05 -8.53 -19.48
CA ALA A 128 -0.73 -8.81 -20.68
C ALA A 128 0.12 -8.91 -21.94
N TYR A 129 1.19 -8.12 -22.03
CA TYR A 129 1.97 -7.99 -23.27
C TYR A 129 3.48 -8.22 -23.09
N GLY A 130 3.99 -8.21 -21.87
CA GLY A 130 5.42 -8.30 -21.58
C GLY A 130 5.90 -9.65 -21.06
N SER A 131 5.00 -10.52 -20.59
CA SER A 131 5.39 -11.77 -19.92
C SER A 131 4.83 -13.04 -20.57
N ASP A 132 4.05 -12.94 -21.65
CA ASP A 132 3.28 -14.05 -22.26
C ASP A 132 2.44 -14.86 -21.24
N ALA A 133 2.24 -14.32 -20.03
CA ALA A 133 1.68 -15.06 -18.90
C ALA A 133 0.17 -15.30 -19.04
N LEU A 134 -0.47 -14.57 -19.95
CA LEU A 134 -1.87 -14.75 -20.34
C LEU A 134 -2.00 -15.48 -21.69
N ASP A 135 -0.88 -15.81 -22.34
CA ASP A 135 -0.85 -16.52 -23.61
C ASP A 135 -0.95 -18.02 -23.29
N ASP A 136 -2.19 -18.51 -23.20
CA ASP A 136 -2.47 -19.88 -22.79
C ASP A 136 -2.05 -20.89 -23.88
N ALA A 137 -1.00 -21.68 -23.59
CA ALA A 137 -0.65 -22.86 -24.38
C ALA A 137 -1.76 -23.93 -24.31
N GLY A 138 -2.57 -23.97 -23.24
CA GLY A 138 -3.68 -24.91 -23.06
C GLY A 138 -4.88 -24.63 -23.98
N ALA A 139 -5.23 -23.35 -24.19
CA ALA A 139 -6.29 -22.94 -25.12
C ALA A 139 -5.96 -23.32 -26.57
N ARG A 140 -4.68 -23.27 -26.95
CA ARG A 140 -4.21 -23.72 -28.27
C ARG A 140 -4.24 -25.24 -28.42
N GLU A 141 -3.83 -26.00 -27.40
CA GLU A 141 -3.82 -27.48 -27.48
C GLU A 141 -5.23 -28.10 -27.45
N LEU A 142 -6.18 -27.49 -26.71
CA LEU A 142 -7.59 -27.88 -26.73
C LEU A 142 -8.30 -27.54 -28.06
N ALA A 143 -7.91 -26.45 -28.72
CA ALA A 143 -8.46 -26.06 -30.02
C ALA A 143 -8.00 -26.96 -31.18
N ILE A 144 -6.83 -27.61 -31.06
CA ILE A 144 -6.30 -28.53 -32.09
C ILE A 144 -6.91 -29.94 -31.97
N LYS A 145 -7.51 -30.28 -30.82
CA LYS A 145 -8.11 -31.60 -30.56
C LYS A 145 -9.62 -31.66 -30.86
N ILE A 146 -10.21 -30.66 -31.52
CA ILE A 146 -11.60 -30.65 -32.00
C ILE A 146 -11.63 -30.82 -33.52
#